data_AF-A0A918QNB4-F1
#
_entry.id   AF-A0A918QNB4-F1
#
_cell.length_a   1.000
_cell.length_b   1.000
_cell.length_c   1.000
_cell.angle_alpha   90.00
_cell.angle_beta   90.00
_cell.angle_gamma   90.00
#
_symmetry.space_group_name_H-M   'P 1'
#
loop_
_entity.id
_entity.type
_entity.pdbx_description
1 polymer ?
#
loop_
_entity_poly.entity_id
_entity_poly.type
_entity_poly.pdbx_seq_one_letter_code
_entity_poly.pdbx_strand_id
1 'polypeptide(L)'
;MVLIDLEGLGHTPKSASTLSTDLAKRLDEVDAILLVDNATAPMQAAPAAALKSIAVSGNTSKLSFLFTHFDRMRADNLPSFADREEHVRASAENMLSSIGEELGTTAERGIRRRLERRCYFVGGMHKPLRPVSNSARRTISQLEALTRQLAEGEKSVPLGPAKPVFDRMDLALAVTKAASTYRARWRGLLGLESNSKEHWTRIKALSRRLGEWGWDEYDTLKPVAELRNELQVQIMWLLERPVRWEGESPTGEQRDAIVEEISSAITSKIYALTEKRIKTDVQSAWLDAYCQQGKGSTFIRAEIIDSDVLERGAPIPTATPSRDGNGLLHAMSALVDQVIEEQDLFRWNGHRS
;
A
#
# COMPACT_ATOMS: atom_id res chain seq x y z
N MET A 1 -18.10 -17.93 -3.49
CA MET A 1 -17.69 -16.51 -3.49
C MET A 1 -18.14 -15.90 -2.17
N VAL A 2 -17.20 -15.32 -1.42
CA VAL A 2 -17.47 -14.55 -0.20
C VAL A 2 -17.18 -13.10 -0.55
N LEU A 3 -18.09 -12.18 -0.21
CA LEU A 3 -17.89 -10.74 -0.43
C LEU A 3 -17.60 -10.07 0.91
N ILE A 4 -16.51 -9.32 0.95
CA ILE A 4 -16.08 -8.55 2.12
C ILE A 4 -16.28 -7.08 1.76
N ASP A 5 -17.24 -6.44 2.44
CA ASP A 5 -17.41 -4.99 2.33
C ASP A 5 -16.42 -4.28 3.26
N LEU A 6 -15.80 -3.22 2.76
CA LEU A 6 -14.76 -2.47 3.45
C LEU A 6 -15.29 -1.07 3.75
N GLU A 7 -14.89 -0.49 4.89
CA GLU A 7 -15.27 0.89 5.20
C GLU A 7 -14.80 1.84 4.09
N GLY A 8 -15.63 2.83 3.76
CA GLY A 8 -15.36 3.76 2.68
C GLY A 8 -13.98 4.43 2.82
N LEU A 9 -13.15 4.27 1.79
CA LEU A 9 -11.90 4.99 1.65
C LEU A 9 -12.22 6.49 1.60
N GLY A 10 -11.86 7.27 2.62
CA GLY A 10 -12.02 8.73 2.61
C GLY A 10 -13.15 9.33 3.47
N HIS A 11 -13.73 8.60 4.42
CA HIS A 11 -14.60 9.21 5.44
C HIS A 11 -13.91 10.31 6.28
N THR A 12 -12.58 10.45 6.18
CA THR A 12 -11.78 11.52 6.80
C THR A 12 -10.80 12.14 5.78
N PRO A 13 -10.93 13.44 5.43
CA PRO A 13 -10.15 14.10 4.37
C PRO A 13 -8.61 14.08 4.55
N LYS A 14 -8.13 13.92 5.79
CA LYS A 14 -6.70 13.85 6.12
C LYS A 14 -6.13 12.43 6.16
N SER A 15 -6.98 11.40 6.12
CA SER A 15 -6.59 9.98 6.29
C SER A 15 -6.28 9.26 4.99
N ALA A 16 -6.37 9.99 3.87
CA ALA A 16 -6.33 9.41 2.54
C ALA A 16 -4.91 9.07 2.05
N SER A 17 -3.84 9.17 2.84
CA SER A 17 -2.49 8.82 2.33
C SER A 17 -2.03 7.40 2.66
N THR A 18 -2.57 6.77 3.72
CA THR A 18 -2.12 5.44 4.15
C THR A 18 -3.29 4.60 4.66
N LEU A 19 -3.47 3.41 4.07
CA LEU A 19 -4.49 2.44 4.50
C LEU A 19 -4.18 1.92 5.91
N SER A 20 -5.24 1.63 6.69
CA SER A 20 -5.07 1.00 8.01
C SER A 20 -4.40 -0.38 7.90
N THR A 21 -3.82 -0.86 8.99
CA THR A 21 -3.19 -2.18 9.02
C THR A 21 -4.19 -3.30 8.75
N ASP A 22 -5.38 -3.22 9.34
CA ASP A 22 -6.43 -4.22 9.15
C ASP A 22 -6.90 -4.29 7.69
N LEU A 23 -7.11 -3.13 7.06
CA LEU A 23 -7.49 -3.07 5.66
C LEU A 23 -6.40 -3.65 4.76
N ALA A 24 -5.15 -3.28 5.01
CA ALA A 24 -4.02 -3.74 4.21
C ALA A 24 -3.81 -5.27 4.33
N LYS A 25 -3.95 -5.85 5.54
CA LYS A 25 -3.94 -7.31 5.75
C LYS A 25 -5.08 -8.01 5.00
N ARG A 26 -6.29 -7.45 5.04
CA ARG A 26 -7.43 -8.00 4.29
C ARG A 26 -7.21 -8.02 2.77
N LEU A 27 -6.55 -7.01 2.21
CA LEU A 27 -6.21 -6.99 0.78
C LEU A 27 -5.22 -8.11 0.41
N ASP A 28 -4.37 -8.53 1.35
CA ASP A 28 -3.41 -9.61 1.16
C ASP A 28 -4.10 -11.00 1.18
N GLU A 29 -5.07 -11.17 2.07
CA GLU A 29 -5.79 -12.45 2.29
C GLU A 29 -6.82 -12.81 1.20
N VAL A 30 -7.26 -11.85 0.39
CA VAL A 30 -8.30 -12.07 -0.63
C VAL A 30 -7.73 -12.55 -1.96
N ASP A 31 -8.55 -13.30 -2.70
CA ASP A 31 -8.24 -13.76 -4.06
C ASP A 31 -8.46 -12.68 -5.14
N ALA A 32 -9.31 -11.68 -4.84
CA ALA A 32 -9.66 -10.62 -5.75
C ALA A 32 -10.01 -9.32 -5.01
N ILE A 33 -9.64 -8.18 -5.60
CA ILE A 33 -9.87 -6.83 -5.09
C ILE A 33 -10.71 -6.08 -6.11
N LEU A 34 -11.89 -5.61 -5.71
CA LEU A 34 -12.75 -4.77 -6.54
C LEU A 34 -12.69 -3.31 -6.07
N LEU A 35 -12.00 -2.45 -6.82
CA LEU A 35 -12.00 -1.02 -6.57
C LEU A 35 -13.27 -0.40 -7.16
N VAL A 36 -14.18 0.00 -6.28
CA VAL A 36 -15.44 0.65 -6.64
C VAL A 36 -15.26 2.16 -6.56
N ASP A 37 -15.52 2.85 -7.68
CA ASP A 37 -15.34 4.30 -7.77
C ASP A 37 -16.52 4.98 -8.48
N ASN A 38 -16.65 6.30 -8.33
CA ASN A 38 -17.69 7.08 -8.97
C ASN A 38 -17.23 7.59 -10.34
N ALA A 39 -17.90 7.15 -11.41
CA ALA A 39 -17.60 7.55 -12.78
C ALA A 39 -17.71 9.06 -13.02
N THR A 40 -18.52 9.79 -12.27
CA THR A 40 -18.70 11.25 -12.49
C THR A 40 -17.52 12.07 -11.99
N ALA A 41 -16.73 11.54 -11.06
CA ALA A 41 -15.53 12.15 -10.52
C ALA A 41 -14.55 11.03 -10.14
N PRO A 42 -13.97 10.34 -11.14
CA PRO A 42 -13.17 9.17 -10.91
C PRO A 42 -11.81 9.55 -10.33
N MET A 43 -11.17 8.59 -9.67
CA MET A 43 -9.77 8.55 -9.27
C MET A 43 -9.36 9.73 -8.38
N GLN A 44 -10.26 10.13 -7.49
CA GLN A 44 -9.98 11.13 -6.44
C GLN A 44 -9.05 10.54 -5.36
N ALA A 45 -8.77 11.33 -4.32
CA ALA A 45 -7.76 11.01 -3.29
C ALA A 45 -7.88 9.59 -2.69
N ALA A 46 -9.10 9.12 -2.41
CA ALA A 46 -9.32 7.83 -1.78
C ALA A 46 -9.04 6.63 -2.72
N PRO A 47 -9.66 6.52 -3.91
CA PRO A 47 -9.28 5.50 -4.90
C PRO A 47 -7.79 5.55 -5.27
N ALA A 48 -7.22 6.75 -5.42
CA ALA A 48 -5.80 6.93 -5.72
C ALA A 48 -4.90 6.30 -4.65
N ALA A 49 -5.22 6.50 -3.37
CA ALA A 49 -4.44 5.93 -2.28
C ALA A 49 -4.60 4.42 -2.14
N ALA A 50 -5.79 3.89 -2.42
CA ALA A 50 -5.99 2.45 -2.49
C ALA A 50 -5.17 1.83 -3.62
N LEU A 51 -5.13 2.45 -4.81
CA LEU A 51 -4.28 1.98 -5.90
C LEU A 51 -2.81 1.98 -5.53
N LYS A 52 -2.30 3.05 -4.90
CA LYS A 52 -0.93 3.10 -4.40
C LYS A 52 -0.66 1.98 -3.41
N SER A 53 -1.55 1.77 -2.44
CA SER A 53 -1.39 0.70 -1.45
C SER A 53 -1.41 -0.70 -2.07
N ILE A 54 -2.29 -0.94 -3.04
CA ILE A 54 -2.38 -2.22 -3.75
C ILE A 54 -1.08 -2.47 -4.53
N ALA A 55 -0.58 -1.45 -5.22
CA ALA A 55 0.66 -1.51 -5.98
C ALA A 55 1.87 -1.82 -5.09
N VAL A 56 2.10 -1.05 -4.02
CA VAL A 56 3.25 -1.28 -3.12
C VAL A 56 3.17 -2.60 -2.35
N SER A 57 1.97 -3.16 -2.20
CA SER A 57 1.76 -4.45 -1.53
C SER A 57 1.96 -5.67 -2.45
N GLY A 58 2.18 -5.47 -3.75
CA GLY A 58 2.29 -6.57 -4.71
C GLY A 58 0.97 -7.28 -4.98
N ASN A 59 -0.18 -6.60 -4.85
CA ASN A 59 -1.51 -7.18 -5.01
C ASN A 59 -2.24 -6.69 -6.29
N THR A 60 -1.49 -6.16 -7.25
CA THR A 60 -2.05 -5.56 -8.47
C THR A 60 -2.77 -6.59 -9.35
N SER A 61 -2.34 -7.84 -9.33
CA SER A 61 -2.95 -8.97 -10.03
C SER A 61 -4.42 -9.14 -9.65
N LYS A 62 -4.68 -9.11 -8.35
CA LYS A 62 -6.01 -9.25 -7.76
C LYS A 62 -6.98 -8.12 -8.16
N LEU A 63 -6.50 -6.99 -8.69
CA LEU A 63 -7.28 -5.78 -8.92
C LEU A 63 -8.26 -5.88 -10.11
N SER A 64 -9.48 -5.41 -9.88
CA SER A 64 -10.52 -5.10 -10.87
C SER A 64 -11.15 -3.74 -10.56
N PHE A 65 -11.62 -3.03 -11.58
CA PHE A 65 -12.24 -1.71 -11.46
C PHE A 65 -13.74 -1.76 -11.74
N LEU A 66 -14.53 -1.12 -10.89
CA LEU A 66 -15.96 -0.91 -11.11
C LEU A 66 -16.32 0.56 -10.97
N PHE A 67 -16.59 1.21 -12.09
CA PHE A 67 -17.06 2.59 -12.11
C PHE A 67 -18.59 2.63 -12.04
N THR A 68 -19.09 3.15 -10.93
CA THR A 68 -20.51 3.30 -10.62
C THR A 68 -21.05 4.66 -11.08
N HIS A 69 -22.37 4.85 -10.98
CA HIS A 69 -23.04 6.09 -11.36
C HIS A 69 -22.81 6.50 -12.82
N PHE A 70 -22.49 5.53 -13.69
CA PHE A 70 -22.22 5.79 -15.10
C PHE A 70 -23.44 6.37 -15.84
N ASP A 71 -24.65 6.11 -15.34
CA ASP A 71 -25.91 6.69 -15.82
C ASP A 71 -26.04 8.20 -15.55
N ARG A 72 -25.25 8.73 -14.61
CA ARG A 72 -25.23 10.16 -14.25
C ARG A 72 -24.20 10.96 -15.03
N MET A 73 -23.32 10.31 -15.79
CA MET A 73 -22.39 11.01 -16.67
C MET A 73 -23.15 11.63 -17.84
N ARG A 74 -23.38 12.94 -17.75
CA ARG A 74 -24.00 13.75 -18.79
C ARG A 74 -23.12 14.97 -19.00
N ALA A 75 -22.48 15.03 -20.16
CA ALA A 75 -21.78 16.20 -20.65
C ALA A 75 -22.09 16.33 -22.13
N ASP A 76 -22.25 17.56 -22.62
CA ASP A 76 -22.68 17.85 -23.99
C ASP A 76 -21.71 17.25 -25.04
N ASN A 77 -20.47 16.99 -24.65
CA ASN A 77 -19.40 16.41 -25.44
C ASN A 77 -19.24 14.88 -25.29
N LEU A 78 -20.10 14.19 -24.54
CA LEU A 78 -20.01 12.72 -24.32
C LEU A 78 -21.33 12.01 -24.70
N PRO A 79 -21.72 12.03 -26.00
CA PRO A 79 -23.03 11.56 -26.44
C PRO A 79 -23.18 10.04 -26.32
N SER A 80 -22.13 9.28 -26.64
CA SER A 80 -22.18 7.83 -26.64
C SER A 80 -21.68 7.21 -25.33
N PHE A 81 -21.92 5.90 -25.18
CA PHE A 81 -21.37 5.13 -24.06
C PHE A 81 -19.85 4.99 -24.17
N ALA A 82 -19.34 4.84 -25.39
CA ALA A 82 -17.90 4.70 -25.64
C ALA A 82 -17.15 6.00 -25.28
N ASP A 83 -17.69 7.17 -25.64
CA ASP A 83 -17.07 8.46 -25.29
C ASP A 83 -16.97 8.63 -23.77
N ARG A 84 -18.05 8.22 -23.07
CA ARG A 84 -18.12 8.23 -21.61
C ARG A 84 -17.11 7.27 -20.97
N GLU A 85 -16.96 6.08 -21.53
CA GLU A 85 -15.97 5.09 -21.07
C GLU A 85 -14.55 5.63 -21.26
N GLU A 86 -14.24 6.15 -22.43
CA GLU A 86 -12.93 6.73 -22.75
C GLU A 86 -12.59 7.89 -21.80
N HIS A 87 -13.55 8.76 -21.49
CA HIS A 87 -13.34 9.86 -20.55
C HIS A 87 -12.94 9.39 -19.14
N VAL A 88 -13.60 8.35 -18.63
CA VAL A 88 -13.29 7.78 -17.31
C VAL A 88 -11.94 7.08 -17.34
N ARG A 89 -11.67 6.31 -18.40
CA ARG A 89 -10.36 5.66 -18.60
C ARG A 89 -9.23 6.68 -18.66
N ALA A 90 -9.39 7.78 -19.40
CA ALA A 90 -8.40 8.85 -19.48
C ALA A 90 -8.12 9.50 -18.11
N SER A 91 -9.16 9.69 -17.30
CA SER A 91 -8.99 10.20 -15.93
C SER A 91 -8.22 9.21 -15.04
N ALA A 92 -8.46 7.91 -15.21
CA ALA A 92 -7.68 6.88 -14.53
C ALA A 92 -6.23 6.83 -15.02
N GLU A 93 -5.98 6.88 -16.33
CA GLU A 93 -4.63 6.94 -16.91
C GLU A 93 -3.80 8.11 -16.35
N ASN A 94 -4.40 9.30 -16.22
CA ASN A 94 -3.72 10.44 -15.60
C ASN A 94 -3.28 10.15 -14.16
N MET A 95 -4.12 9.47 -13.38
CA MET A 95 -3.75 9.04 -12.03
C MET A 95 -2.66 7.97 -12.05
N LEU A 96 -2.71 7.02 -12.99
CA LEU A 96 -1.68 5.98 -13.13
C LEU A 96 -0.30 6.58 -13.41
N SER A 97 -0.22 7.61 -14.25
CA SER A 97 1.04 8.34 -14.49
C SER A 97 1.63 8.92 -13.20
N SER A 98 0.80 9.51 -12.33
CA SER A 98 1.23 10.00 -11.02
C SER A 98 1.70 8.86 -10.09
N ILE A 99 1.08 7.69 -10.16
CA ILE A 99 1.55 6.50 -9.43
C ILE A 99 2.91 6.04 -9.97
N GLY A 100 3.11 6.06 -11.28
CA GLY A 100 4.38 5.70 -11.92
C GLY A 100 5.54 6.59 -11.51
N GLU A 101 5.30 7.89 -11.35
CA GLU A 101 6.30 8.84 -10.84
C GLU A 101 6.70 8.54 -9.37
N GLU A 102 5.74 8.10 -8.55
CA GLU A 102 5.97 7.85 -7.12
C GLU A 102 6.51 6.45 -6.79
N LEU A 103 6.10 5.43 -7.55
CA LEU A 103 6.35 4.02 -7.23
C LEU A 103 7.16 3.27 -8.29
N GLY A 104 7.35 3.86 -9.47
CA GLY A 104 8.04 3.23 -10.59
C GLY A 104 7.10 2.69 -11.67
N THR A 105 7.70 2.41 -12.82
CA THR A 105 6.97 2.08 -14.06
C THR A 105 6.33 0.69 -14.04
N THR A 106 6.84 -0.24 -13.24
CA THR A 106 6.28 -1.59 -13.09
C THR A 106 4.95 -1.53 -12.35
N ALA A 107 4.87 -0.75 -11.28
CA ALA A 107 3.61 -0.47 -10.59
C ALA A 107 2.56 0.13 -11.54
N GLU A 108 2.95 1.16 -12.31
CA GLU A 108 2.08 1.80 -13.31
C GLU A 108 1.59 0.81 -14.37
N ARG A 109 2.50 0.06 -15.01
CA ARG A 109 2.15 -0.93 -16.05
C ARG A 109 1.25 -2.03 -15.51
N GLY A 110 1.53 -2.51 -14.31
CA GLY A 110 0.73 -3.52 -13.64
C GLY A 110 -0.73 -3.05 -13.51
N ILE A 111 -0.95 -1.84 -12.99
CA ILE A 111 -2.30 -1.30 -12.80
C ILE A 111 -2.97 -0.98 -14.14
N ARG A 112 -2.24 -0.38 -15.09
CA ARG A 112 -2.76 -0.06 -16.43
C ARG A 112 -3.32 -1.30 -17.12
N ARG A 113 -2.57 -2.40 -17.08
CA ARG A 113 -3.02 -3.70 -17.63
C ARG A 113 -4.32 -4.18 -16.99
N ARG A 114 -4.53 -3.93 -15.69
CA ARG A 114 -5.80 -4.24 -15.00
C ARG A 114 -6.92 -3.33 -15.47
N LEU A 115 -6.65 -2.04 -15.62
CA LEU A 115 -7.62 -1.08 -16.15
C LEU A 115 -8.05 -1.47 -17.58
N GLU A 116 -7.13 -1.92 -18.42
CA GLU A 116 -7.43 -2.37 -19.79
C GLU A 116 -8.29 -3.65 -19.81
N ARG A 117 -8.00 -4.63 -18.95
CA ARG A 117 -8.58 -5.99 -19.02
C ARG A 117 -9.74 -6.25 -18.06
N ARG A 118 -9.83 -5.51 -16.95
CA ARG A 118 -10.74 -5.74 -15.81
C ARG A 118 -11.38 -4.45 -15.32
N CYS A 119 -11.95 -3.69 -16.25
CA CYS A 119 -12.65 -2.45 -15.94
C CYS A 119 -14.08 -2.49 -16.45
N TYR A 120 -15.01 -2.21 -15.54
CA TYR A 120 -16.44 -2.37 -15.75
C TYR A 120 -17.17 -1.07 -15.42
N PHE A 121 -18.25 -0.79 -16.17
CA PHE A 121 -19.02 0.45 -16.03
C PHE A 121 -20.49 0.14 -15.77
N VAL A 122 -21.01 0.62 -14.65
CA VAL A 122 -22.36 0.30 -14.18
C VAL A 122 -23.12 1.55 -13.75
N GLY A 123 -24.43 1.54 -14.00
CA GLY A 123 -25.33 2.62 -13.65
C GLY A 123 -26.74 2.13 -13.35
N GLY A 124 -27.53 2.94 -12.64
CA GLY A 124 -28.92 2.65 -12.35
C GLY A 124 -29.17 1.53 -11.33
N MET A 125 -28.18 1.18 -10.51
CA MET A 125 -28.24 0.06 -9.55
C MET A 125 -29.08 0.35 -8.28
N HIS A 126 -29.63 1.56 -8.15
CA HIS A 126 -30.53 1.94 -7.05
C HIS A 126 -31.93 1.30 -7.16
N LYS A 127 -32.21 0.58 -8.24
CA LYS A 127 -33.45 -0.17 -8.50
C LYS A 127 -33.11 -1.55 -9.04
N PRO A 128 -34.00 -2.55 -8.89
CA PRO A 128 -33.82 -3.86 -9.51
C PRO A 128 -33.61 -3.72 -11.03
N LEU A 129 -32.47 -4.23 -11.50
CA LEU A 129 -32.11 -4.19 -12.92
C LEU A 129 -33.00 -5.16 -13.70
N ARG A 130 -33.69 -4.66 -14.72
CA ARG A 130 -34.45 -5.47 -15.68
C ARG A 130 -33.96 -5.14 -17.09
N PRO A 131 -33.89 -6.10 -18.03
CA PRO A 131 -33.33 -5.90 -19.39
C PRO A 131 -34.26 -5.11 -20.33
N VAL A 132 -34.98 -4.12 -19.80
CA VAL A 132 -35.99 -3.33 -20.53
C VAL A 132 -35.38 -2.21 -21.38
N SER A 133 -34.26 -1.62 -20.96
CA SER A 133 -33.56 -0.56 -21.69
C SER A 133 -32.16 -0.98 -22.12
N ASN A 134 -31.61 -0.36 -23.17
CA ASN A 134 -30.23 -0.63 -23.62
C ASN A 134 -29.20 -0.36 -22.51
N SER A 135 -29.40 0.69 -21.72
CA SER A 135 -28.52 0.99 -20.57
C SER A 135 -28.60 -0.10 -19.49
N ALA A 136 -29.80 -0.58 -19.15
CA ALA A 136 -29.96 -1.64 -18.16
C ALA A 136 -29.37 -2.97 -18.65
N ARG A 137 -29.56 -3.33 -19.92
CA ARG A 137 -28.92 -4.51 -20.53
C ARG A 137 -27.39 -4.44 -20.47
N ARG A 138 -26.81 -3.26 -20.71
CA ARG A 138 -25.35 -3.05 -20.57
C ARG A 138 -24.89 -3.21 -19.13
N THR A 139 -25.56 -2.59 -18.16
CA THR A 139 -25.21 -2.76 -16.74
C THR A 139 -25.26 -4.25 -16.34
N ILE A 140 -26.32 -4.98 -16.74
CA ILE A 140 -26.45 -6.42 -16.46
C ILE A 140 -25.28 -7.18 -17.08
N SER A 141 -24.98 -6.94 -18.37
CA SER A 141 -23.88 -7.61 -19.07
C SER A 141 -22.51 -7.33 -18.43
N GLN A 142 -22.28 -6.11 -17.96
CA GLN A 142 -21.05 -5.71 -17.25
C GLN A 142 -20.92 -6.42 -15.89
N LEU A 143 -22.01 -6.52 -15.12
CA LEU A 143 -22.02 -7.24 -13.85
C LEU A 143 -21.85 -8.75 -14.02
N GLU A 144 -22.44 -9.33 -15.06
CA GLU A 144 -22.25 -10.75 -15.41
C GLU A 144 -20.79 -11.03 -15.81
N ALA A 145 -20.18 -10.14 -16.62
CA ALA A 145 -18.78 -10.25 -17.00
C ALA A 145 -17.84 -10.13 -15.79
N LEU A 146 -18.10 -9.17 -14.89
CA LEU A 146 -17.38 -9.02 -13.63
C LEU A 146 -17.51 -10.28 -12.76
N THR A 147 -18.74 -10.77 -12.56
CA THR A 147 -18.99 -11.94 -11.71
C THR A 147 -18.31 -13.19 -12.25
N ARG A 148 -18.34 -13.38 -13.58
CA ARG A 148 -17.64 -14.49 -14.24
C ARG A 148 -16.13 -14.38 -14.05
N GLN A 149 -15.57 -13.19 -14.25
CA GLN A 149 -14.14 -12.96 -14.09
C GLN A 149 -13.70 -13.22 -12.64
N LEU A 150 -14.44 -12.72 -11.65
CA LEU A 150 -14.17 -12.96 -10.23
C LEU A 150 -14.28 -14.45 -9.86
N ALA A 151 -15.20 -15.18 -10.48
CA ALA A 151 -15.39 -16.61 -10.24
C ALA A 151 -14.32 -17.49 -10.89
N GLU A 152 -13.84 -17.13 -12.08
CA GLU A 152 -12.77 -17.86 -12.79
C GLU A 152 -11.39 -17.64 -12.18
N GLY A 153 -11.22 -16.57 -11.39
CA GLY A 153 -9.94 -16.18 -10.82
C GLY A 153 -8.96 -15.67 -11.88
N GLU A 154 -7.72 -15.42 -11.47
CA GLU A 154 -6.66 -15.05 -12.39
C GLU A 154 -5.81 -16.24 -12.83
N LYS A 155 -5.56 -16.33 -14.13
CA LYS A 155 -4.45 -17.14 -14.64
C LYS A 155 -3.15 -16.41 -14.36
N SER A 156 -2.38 -16.91 -13.41
CA SER A 156 -1.06 -16.37 -13.10
C SER A 156 -0.14 -16.42 -14.33
N VAL A 157 0.65 -15.37 -14.52
CA VAL A 157 1.70 -15.33 -15.55
C VAL A 157 2.80 -16.29 -15.12
N PRO A 158 3.20 -17.26 -15.95
CA PRO A 158 4.34 -18.11 -15.63
C PRO A 158 5.61 -17.27 -15.48
N LEU A 159 6.19 -17.29 -14.27
CA LEU A 159 7.37 -16.47 -13.93
C LEU A 159 8.59 -16.81 -14.79
N GLY A 160 8.72 -18.06 -15.22
CA GLY A 160 9.87 -18.55 -15.98
C GLY A 160 11.13 -18.71 -15.11
N PRO A 161 12.28 -19.03 -15.71
CA PRO A 161 13.53 -19.32 -14.99
C PRO A 161 14.33 -18.07 -14.62
N ALA A 162 13.92 -16.88 -15.08
CA ALA A 162 14.63 -15.64 -14.89
C ALA A 162 14.60 -15.19 -13.42
N LYS A 163 15.74 -14.77 -12.88
CA LYS A 163 15.85 -14.30 -11.49
C LYS A 163 16.58 -12.96 -11.42
N PRO A 164 15.98 -11.91 -10.81
CA PRO A 164 16.68 -10.67 -10.59
C PRO A 164 17.74 -10.83 -9.50
N VAL A 165 18.86 -10.12 -9.66
CA VAL A 165 19.94 -10.05 -8.67
C VAL A 165 20.00 -8.64 -8.11
N PHE A 166 19.93 -8.50 -6.80
CA PHE A 166 19.96 -7.21 -6.09
C PHE A 166 21.23 -7.05 -5.27
N ASP A 167 21.62 -5.83 -4.93
CA ASP A 167 22.72 -5.58 -4.00
C ASP A 167 22.19 -5.41 -2.56
N ARG A 168 22.88 -6.03 -1.58
CA ARG A 168 22.55 -5.85 -0.16
C ARG A 168 22.76 -4.41 0.29
N MET A 169 23.67 -3.68 -0.34
CA MET A 169 23.88 -2.26 -0.06
C MET A 169 22.67 -1.42 -0.47
N ASP A 170 22.01 -1.76 -1.59
CA ASP A 170 20.78 -1.07 -2.03
C ASP A 170 19.64 -1.27 -1.02
N LEU A 171 19.54 -2.47 -0.42
CA LEU A 171 18.61 -2.71 0.69
C LEU A 171 18.93 -1.81 1.89
N ALA A 172 20.20 -1.67 2.26
CA ALA A 172 20.61 -0.80 3.36
C ALA A 172 20.22 0.66 3.11
N LEU A 173 20.41 1.15 1.87
CA LEU A 173 20.00 2.50 1.46
C LEU A 173 18.47 2.66 1.50
N ALA A 174 17.71 1.67 1.00
CA ALA A 174 16.26 1.66 1.00
C ALA A 174 15.68 1.72 2.42
N VAL A 175 16.17 0.87 3.34
CA VAL A 175 15.73 0.86 4.74
C VAL A 175 16.10 2.17 5.45
N THR A 176 17.30 2.71 5.17
CA THR A 176 17.73 4.00 5.73
C THR A 176 16.83 5.13 5.29
N LYS A 177 16.47 5.16 4.00
CA LYS A 177 15.56 6.17 3.45
C LYS A 177 14.17 6.05 4.08
N ALA A 178 13.61 4.85 4.18
CA ALA A 178 12.31 4.60 4.80
C ALA A 178 12.27 5.08 6.25
N ALA A 179 13.25 4.66 7.07
CA ALA A 179 13.33 5.04 8.48
C ALA A 179 13.47 6.56 8.65
N SER A 180 14.30 7.20 7.82
CA SER A 180 14.53 8.65 7.88
C SER A 180 13.28 9.45 7.52
N THR A 181 12.58 9.09 6.44
CA THR A 181 11.33 9.74 6.03
C THR A 181 10.24 9.57 7.09
N TYR A 182 10.07 8.34 7.60
CA TYR A 182 9.14 8.03 8.67
C TYR A 182 9.40 8.87 9.93
N ARG A 183 10.64 8.89 10.41
CA ARG A 183 11.02 9.65 11.61
C ARG A 183 10.86 11.14 11.45
N ALA A 184 11.25 11.71 10.30
CA ALA A 184 11.09 13.14 10.03
C ALA A 184 9.61 13.56 10.08
N ARG A 185 8.71 12.78 9.45
CA ARG A 185 7.26 13.01 9.52
C ARG A 185 6.77 13.01 10.96
N TRP A 186 7.12 12.00 11.75
CA TRP A 186 6.65 11.86 13.12
C TRP A 186 7.22 12.92 14.06
N ARG A 187 8.49 13.33 13.89
CA ARG A 187 9.08 14.44 14.66
C ARG A 187 8.37 15.77 14.39
N GLY A 188 7.91 15.99 13.14
CA GLY A 188 7.00 17.09 12.81
C GLY A 188 5.65 16.99 13.53
N LEU A 189 4.98 15.82 13.47
CA LEU A 189 3.69 15.59 14.16
C LEU A 189 3.79 15.76 15.68
N LEU A 190 4.90 15.34 16.28
CA LEU A 190 5.18 15.50 17.72
C LEU A 190 5.55 16.95 18.10
N GLY A 191 5.84 17.80 17.11
CA GLY A 191 6.26 19.18 17.31
C GLY A 191 7.68 19.31 17.86
N LEU A 192 8.52 18.31 17.62
CA LEU A 192 9.97 18.33 17.88
C LEU A 192 10.73 19.02 16.75
N GLU A 193 10.12 19.10 15.56
CA GLU A 193 10.61 19.85 14.41
C GLU A 193 9.55 20.85 13.95
N SER A 194 9.99 21.99 13.41
CA SER A 194 9.12 23.06 12.93
C SER A 194 8.43 22.63 11.63
N ASN A 195 7.30 21.92 11.74
CA ASN A 195 6.14 21.96 10.83
C ASN A 195 5.06 20.94 11.25
N SER A 196 3.78 21.30 11.07
CA SER A 196 2.61 20.38 11.14
C SER A 196 2.40 19.61 12.46
N LYS A 197 2.63 20.26 13.62
CA LYS A 197 2.36 19.68 14.94
C LYS A 197 0.91 19.23 15.09
N GLU A 198 0.71 18.01 15.55
CA GLU A 198 -0.60 17.44 15.83
C GLU A 198 -1.14 17.91 17.20
N HIS A 199 -2.47 17.91 17.35
CA HIS A 199 -3.06 18.27 18.63
C HIS A 199 -2.73 17.21 19.70
N TRP A 200 -2.20 17.66 20.84
CA TRP A 200 -1.66 16.76 21.88
C TRP A 200 -2.69 15.76 22.43
N THR A 201 -3.99 16.08 22.41
CA THR A 201 -5.03 15.13 22.83
C THR A 201 -5.14 13.92 21.89
N ARG A 202 -4.89 14.11 20.59
CA ARG A 202 -4.85 13.01 19.61
C ARG A 202 -3.64 12.13 19.83
N ILE A 203 -2.46 12.73 20.08
CA ILE A 203 -1.25 11.99 20.45
C ILE A 203 -1.48 11.20 21.75
N LYS A 204 -2.05 11.82 22.80
CA LYS A 204 -2.37 11.12 24.05
C LYS A 204 -3.36 9.96 23.83
N ALA A 205 -4.37 10.14 22.97
CA ALA A 205 -5.34 9.10 22.64
C ALA A 205 -4.69 7.93 21.87
N LEU A 206 -3.80 8.23 20.92
CA LEU A 206 -2.98 7.23 20.23
C LEU A 206 -2.10 6.46 21.22
N SER A 207 -1.38 7.15 22.13
CA SER A 207 -0.53 6.50 23.13
C SER A 207 -1.32 5.54 24.01
N ARG A 208 -2.53 5.92 24.42
CA ARG A 208 -3.42 5.02 25.18
C ARG A 208 -3.79 3.76 24.39
N ARG A 209 -4.12 3.93 23.11
CA ARG A 209 -4.54 2.82 22.24
C ARG A 209 -3.43 1.79 22.04
N LEU A 210 -2.22 2.25 21.77
CA LEU A 210 -1.04 1.41 21.60
C LEU A 210 -0.53 0.82 22.92
N GLY A 211 -0.63 1.57 24.03
CA GLY A 211 -0.17 1.12 25.34
C GLY A 211 -1.13 0.17 26.06
N GLU A 212 -2.44 0.46 26.05
CA GLU A 212 -3.45 -0.26 26.86
C GLU A 212 -4.37 -1.18 26.04
N TRP A 213 -4.77 -0.78 24.83
CA TRP A 213 -5.93 -1.40 24.15
C TRP A 213 -5.57 -2.36 23.02
N GLY A 214 -4.28 -2.50 22.72
CA GLY A 214 -3.80 -3.38 21.65
C GLY A 214 -4.20 -2.91 20.25
N TRP A 215 -4.61 -1.65 20.08
CA TRP A 215 -4.87 -1.04 18.76
C TRP A 215 -3.58 -0.41 18.24
N ASP A 216 -3.51 -0.14 16.93
CA ASP A 216 -2.30 0.40 16.29
C ASP A 216 -2.49 1.77 15.60
N GLU A 217 -3.70 2.33 15.66
CA GLU A 217 -4.03 3.61 15.03
C GLU A 217 -5.06 4.47 15.80
N TYR A 218 -5.03 5.77 15.54
CA TYR A 218 -6.01 6.75 15.98
C TYR A 218 -6.31 7.80 14.92
N ASP A 219 -7.52 7.75 14.35
CA ASP A 219 -7.99 8.75 13.38
C ASP A 219 -7.03 8.79 12.16
N THR A 220 -6.26 9.87 11.98
CA THR A 220 -5.25 9.98 10.91
C THR A 220 -3.89 9.41 11.28
N LEU A 221 -3.67 9.07 12.55
CA LEU A 221 -2.37 8.67 13.09
C LEU A 221 -2.23 7.16 13.02
N LYS A 222 -1.37 6.67 12.13
CA LYS A 222 -1.23 5.24 11.83
C LYS A 222 0.25 4.82 11.85
N PRO A 223 0.95 4.92 13.00
CA PRO A 223 2.41 4.75 13.05
C PRO A 223 2.89 3.41 12.49
N VAL A 224 2.16 2.32 12.72
CA VAL A 224 2.49 0.98 12.19
C VAL A 224 2.31 0.93 10.67
N ALA A 225 1.19 1.45 10.17
CA ALA A 225 0.88 1.45 8.75
C ALA A 225 1.78 2.38 7.94
N GLU A 226 2.16 3.53 8.51
CA GLU A 226 3.03 4.50 7.88
C GLU A 226 4.46 3.97 7.74
N LEU A 227 5.03 3.33 8.77
CA LEU A 227 6.34 2.68 8.65
C LEU A 227 6.31 1.56 7.60
N ARG A 228 5.24 0.75 7.60
CA ARG A 228 5.04 -0.29 6.59
C ARG A 228 5.05 0.31 5.19
N ASN A 229 4.26 1.36 4.97
CA ASN A 229 4.17 2.02 3.66
C ASN A 229 5.54 2.56 3.21
N GLU A 230 6.28 3.24 4.08
CA GLU A 230 7.63 3.73 3.75
C GLU A 230 8.58 2.59 3.35
N LEU A 231 8.55 1.47 4.08
CA LEU A 231 9.35 0.29 3.72
C LEU A 231 8.92 -0.30 2.38
N GLN A 232 7.62 -0.49 2.15
CA GLN A 232 7.09 -1.06 0.91
C GLN A 232 7.42 -0.20 -0.32
N VAL A 233 7.30 1.13 -0.20
CA VAL A 233 7.68 2.07 -1.27
C VAL A 233 9.16 1.91 -1.61
N GLN A 234 10.05 1.93 -0.61
CA GLN A 234 11.49 1.82 -0.88
C GLN A 234 11.88 0.44 -1.42
N ILE A 235 11.21 -0.63 -0.98
CA ILE A 235 11.40 -1.97 -1.54
C ILE A 235 10.93 -2.02 -2.99
N MET A 236 9.79 -1.42 -3.34
CA MET A 236 9.33 -1.36 -4.73
C MET A 236 10.38 -0.70 -5.64
N TRP A 237 10.94 0.43 -5.21
CA TRP A 237 12.02 1.12 -5.93
C TRP A 237 13.29 0.27 -6.09
N LEU A 238 13.62 -0.56 -5.09
CA LEU A 238 14.72 -1.52 -5.19
C LEU A 238 14.41 -2.60 -6.23
N LEU A 239 13.19 -3.15 -6.23
CA LEU A 239 12.77 -4.22 -7.15
C LEU A 239 12.72 -3.77 -8.61
N GLU A 240 12.46 -2.50 -8.88
CA GLU A 240 12.50 -1.89 -10.23
C GLU A 240 13.90 -1.90 -10.85
N ARG A 241 14.96 -2.00 -10.05
CA ARG A 241 16.35 -1.79 -10.49
C ARG A 241 17.28 -2.92 -10.06
N PRO A 242 17.04 -4.16 -10.54
CA PRO A 242 17.99 -5.24 -10.31
C PRO A 242 19.33 -4.91 -10.96
N VAL A 243 20.43 -5.29 -10.29
CA VAL A 243 21.80 -5.15 -10.81
C VAL A 243 21.96 -5.90 -12.12
N ARG A 244 21.36 -7.09 -12.19
CA ARG A 244 21.28 -7.91 -13.40
C ARG A 244 20.15 -8.93 -13.29
N TRP A 245 19.86 -9.61 -14.38
CA TRP A 245 19.01 -10.79 -14.42
C TRP A 245 19.87 -12.02 -14.70
N GLU A 246 19.60 -13.12 -14.00
CA GLU A 246 20.17 -14.44 -14.25
C GLU A 246 19.13 -15.33 -14.96
N GLY A 247 19.61 -16.24 -15.81
CA GLY A 247 18.74 -17.07 -16.65
C GLY A 247 18.38 -16.43 -17.98
N GLU A 248 17.27 -16.87 -18.57
CA GLU A 248 16.75 -16.30 -19.82
C GLU A 248 16.24 -14.88 -19.60
N SER A 249 16.32 -14.04 -20.64
CA SER A 249 15.82 -12.67 -20.55
C SER A 249 14.30 -12.68 -20.39
N PRO A 250 13.75 -12.18 -19.26
CA PRO A 250 12.31 -12.18 -19.07
C PRO A 250 11.65 -11.15 -19.98
N THR A 251 10.50 -11.52 -20.52
CA THR A 251 9.59 -10.57 -21.19
C THR A 251 9.13 -9.49 -20.22
N GLY A 252 8.65 -8.35 -20.72
CA GLY A 252 8.14 -7.27 -19.84
C GLY A 252 7.05 -7.77 -18.88
N GLU A 253 6.15 -8.62 -19.36
CA GLU A 253 5.08 -9.23 -18.56
C GLU A 253 5.62 -10.17 -17.46
N GLN A 254 6.65 -10.96 -17.77
CA GLN A 254 7.31 -11.81 -16.77
C GLN A 254 8.06 -10.98 -15.73
N ARG A 255 8.73 -9.89 -16.14
CA ARG A 255 9.41 -8.97 -15.20
C ARG A 255 8.41 -8.40 -14.20
N ASP A 256 7.30 -7.88 -14.70
CA ASP A 256 6.26 -7.26 -13.88
C ASP A 256 5.68 -8.31 -12.89
N ALA A 257 5.42 -9.53 -13.35
CA ALA A 257 4.92 -10.62 -12.51
C ALA A 257 5.93 -11.06 -11.42
N ILE A 258 7.23 -11.16 -11.77
CA ILE A 258 8.29 -11.50 -10.80
C ILE A 258 8.42 -10.41 -9.73
N VAL A 259 8.45 -9.14 -10.13
CA VAL A 259 8.52 -8.01 -9.19
C VAL A 259 7.31 -8.00 -8.25
N GLU A 260 6.12 -8.22 -8.78
CA GLU A 260 4.90 -8.28 -7.99
C GLU A 260 4.93 -9.43 -6.97
N GLU A 261 5.32 -10.64 -7.38
CA GLU A 261 5.41 -11.81 -6.50
C GLU A 261 6.42 -11.58 -5.37
N ILE A 262 7.61 -11.03 -5.69
CA ILE A 262 8.61 -10.69 -4.68
C ILE A 262 8.07 -9.62 -3.72
N SER A 263 7.40 -8.59 -4.25
CA SER A 263 6.81 -7.52 -3.45
C SER A 263 5.74 -8.04 -2.49
N SER A 264 4.86 -8.94 -2.95
CA SER A 264 3.83 -9.58 -2.12
C SER A 264 4.47 -10.45 -1.02
N ALA A 265 5.43 -11.30 -1.39
CA ALA A 265 6.11 -12.18 -0.44
C ALA A 265 6.84 -11.39 0.67
N ILE A 266 7.54 -10.31 0.30
CA ILE A 266 8.18 -9.41 1.28
C ILE A 266 7.13 -8.68 2.12
N THR A 267 6.08 -8.14 1.48
CA THR A 267 5.00 -7.39 2.15
C THR A 267 4.33 -8.19 3.25
N SER A 268 4.00 -9.46 2.98
CA SER A 268 3.35 -10.35 3.96
C SER A 268 4.12 -10.41 5.29
N LYS A 269 5.46 -10.46 5.22
CA LYS A 269 6.34 -10.48 6.39
C LYS A 269 6.56 -9.10 7.01
N ILE A 270 6.52 -8.02 6.22
CA ILE A 270 6.65 -6.64 6.74
C ILE A 270 5.51 -6.31 7.71
N TYR A 271 4.29 -6.82 7.50
CA TYR A 271 3.17 -6.59 8.42
C TYR A 271 3.51 -7.00 9.87
N ALA A 272 4.01 -8.21 10.05
CA ALA A 272 4.39 -8.71 11.37
C ALA A 272 5.58 -7.93 11.93
N LEU A 273 6.54 -7.56 11.08
CA LEU A 273 7.71 -6.80 11.49
C LEU A 273 7.34 -5.41 12.05
N THR A 274 6.56 -4.61 11.32
CA THR A 274 6.24 -3.24 11.75
C THR A 274 5.32 -3.22 12.96
N GLU A 275 4.35 -4.14 13.03
CA GLU A 275 3.49 -4.31 14.20
C GLU A 275 4.32 -4.70 15.44
N LYS A 276 5.27 -5.62 15.29
CA LYS A 276 6.16 -6.00 16.39
C LYS A 276 6.98 -4.80 16.86
N ARG A 277 7.64 -4.07 15.96
CA ARG A 277 8.61 -3.02 16.33
C ARG A 277 7.98 -1.74 16.86
N ILE A 278 6.85 -1.32 16.31
CA ILE A 278 6.23 0.00 16.63
C ILE A 278 5.11 -0.12 17.67
N LYS A 279 4.60 -1.33 17.92
CA LYS A 279 3.56 -1.58 18.92
C LYS A 279 4.00 -2.54 20.01
N THR A 280 4.41 -3.77 19.65
CA THR A 280 4.62 -4.84 20.64
C THR A 280 5.87 -4.60 21.50
N ASP A 281 7.04 -4.42 20.86
CA ASP A 281 8.34 -4.31 21.54
C ASP A 281 8.48 -3.00 22.36
N VAL A 282 7.65 -2.01 22.05
CA VAL A 282 7.68 -0.65 22.64
C VAL A 282 6.37 -0.28 23.35
N GLN A 283 5.52 -1.27 23.67
CA GLN A 283 4.23 -1.05 24.32
C GLN A 283 4.34 -0.28 25.64
N SER A 284 5.37 -0.59 26.44
CA SER A 284 5.60 0.11 27.72
C SER A 284 5.90 1.60 27.52
N ALA A 285 6.67 1.96 26.49
CA ALA A 285 6.97 3.35 26.17
C ALA A 285 5.71 4.12 25.72
N TRP A 286 4.79 3.46 25.00
CA TRP A 286 3.48 4.04 24.70
C TRP A 286 2.65 4.30 25.97
N LEU A 287 2.68 3.37 26.92
CA LEU A 287 2.01 3.54 28.21
C LEU A 287 2.64 4.67 29.03
N ASP A 288 3.97 4.74 29.08
CA ASP A 288 4.72 5.79 29.78
C ASP A 288 4.40 7.18 29.21
N ALA A 289 4.33 7.30 27.89
CA ALA A 289 3.91 8.50 27.17
C ALA A 289 2.46 8.91 27.52
N TYR A 290 1.54 7.95 27.62
CA TYR A 290 0.15 8.18 28.00
C TYR A 290 0.02 8.67 29.46
N CYS A 291 0.77 8.06 30.37
CA CYS A 291 0.75 8.32 31.81
C CYS A 291 1.24 9.73 32.18
N GLN A 292 1.96 10.44 31.31
CA GLN A 292 2.44 11.81 31.57
C GLN A 292 1.28 12.78 31.88
N GLN A 293 1.36 13.48 33.02
CA GLN A 293 0.40 14.51 33.45
C GLN A 293 1.10 15.78 33.94
N GLY A 294 0.35 16.87 34.10
CA GLY A 294 0.85 18.13 34.65
C GLY A 294 1.55 19.03 33.62
N LYS A 295 2.16 20.11 34.13
CA LYS A 295 2.86 21.11 33.31
C LYS A 295 4.07 20.46 32.63
N GLY A 296 4.24 20.71 31.32
CA GLY A 296 5.34 20.14 30.53
C GLY A 296 5.10 18.73 30.00
N SER A 297 4.03 18.04 30.43
CA SER A 297 3.73 16.65 30.03
C SER A 297 3.60 16.45 28.51
N THR A 298 3.17 17.47 27.76
CA THR A 298 3.11 17.38 26.29
C THR A 298 4.48 17.26 25.65
N PHE A 299 5.49 17.95 26.19
CA PHE A 299 6.85 17.87 25.67
C PHE A 299 7.50 16.54 26.06
N ILE A 300 7.41 16.16 27.34
CA ILE A 300 7.93 14.87 27.84
C ILE A 300 7.31 13.70 27.07
N ARG A 301 5.99 13.75 26.79
CA ARG A 301 5.32 12.74 25.96
C ARG A 301 5.92 12.65 24.56
N ALA A 302 6.20 13.80 23.94
CA ALA A 302 6.78 13.83 22.60
C ALA A 302 8.20 13.23 22.59
N GLU A 303 9.02 13.54 23.60
CA GLU A 303 10.36 12.94 23.75
C GLU A 303 10.29 11.43 23.94
N ILE A 304 9.46 10.92 24.85
CA ILE A 304 9.29 9.47 25.05
C ILE A 304 8.88 8.78 23.75
N ILE A 305 7.93 9.36 22.99
CA ILE A 305 7.53 8.76 21.72
C ILE A 305 8.70 8.77 20.73
N ASP A 306 9.45 9.87 20.59
CA ASP A 306 10.56 9.88 19.63
C ASP A 306 11.71 8.94 20.02
N SER A 307 12.18 8.97 21.28
CA SER A 307 13.33 8.17 21.72
C SER A 307 12.99 6.71 21.99
N ASP A 308 11.89 6.45 22.69
CA ASP A 308 11.64 5.14 23.29
C ASP A 308 10.69 4.29 22.45
N VAL A 309 9.95 4.92 21.52
CA VAL A 309 9.12 4.23 20.52
C VAL A 309 9.76 4.30 19.14
N LEU A 310 9.93 5.50 18.57
CA LEU A 310 10.25 5.63 17.15
C LEU A 310 11.71 5.30 16.87
N GLU A 311 12.65 5.78 17.67
CA GLU A 311 14.08 5.47 17.50
C GLU A 311 14.38 3.99 17.81
N ARG A 312 13.68 3.38 18.77
CA ARG A 312 13.82 1.94 19.06
C ARG A 312 13.14 1.03 18.02
N GLY A 313 11.95 1.42 17.57
CA GLY A 313 11.16 0.62 16.63
C GLY A 313 11.63 0.78 15.18
N ALA A 314 12.02 1.98 14.78
CA ALA A 314 12.51 2.31 13.45
C ALA A 314 13.82 3.12 13.51
N PRO A 315 14.91 2.53 14.07
CA PRO A 315 16.20 3.19 14.09
C PRO A 315 16.68 3.48 12.66
N ILE A 316 17.30 4.64 12.46
CA ILE A 316 17.92 4.99 11.19
C ILE A 316 19.27 4.27 11.15
N PRO A 317 19.48 3.31 10.22
CA PRO A 317 20.75 2.61 10.11
C PRO A 317 21.89 3.60 9.88
N THR A 318 23.02 3.34 10.54
CA THR A 318 24.24 4.16 10.41
C THR A 318 25.44 3.29 10.10
N ALA A 319 26.49 3.91 9.56
CA ALA A 319 27.77 3.24 9.32
C ALA A 319 28.48 2.82 10.63
N THR A 320 28.09 3.40 11.76
CA THR A 320 28.66 3.07 13.07
C THR A 320 28.09 1.74 13.56
N PRO A 321 28.94 0.74 13.88
CA PRO A 321 28.46 -0.53 14.41
C PRO A 321 27.69 -0.32 15.72
N SER A 322 26.39 -0.57 15.68
CA SER A 322 25.53 -0.59 16.87
C SER A 322 24.49 -1.68 16.70
N ARG A 323 24.34 -2.54 17.72
CA ARG A 323 23.39 -3.67 17.68
C ARG A 323 21.95 -3.17 17.63
N ASP A 324 21.66 -2.09 18.34
CA ASP A 324 20.32 -1.52 18.43
C ASP A 324 20.05 -0.51 17.30
N GLY A 325 21.04 0.31 16.93
CA GLY A 325 20.88 1.34 15.88
C GLY A 325 20.77 0.79 14.45
N ASN A 326 21.13 -0.47 14.21
CA ASN A 326 20.93 -1.15 12.92
C ASN A 326 19.85 -2.25 12.99
N GLY A 327 19.07 -2.31 14.08
CA GLY A 327 18.11 -3.39 14.31
C GLY A 327 17.04 -3.55 13.23
N LEU A 328 16.55 -2.43 12.65
CA LEU A 328 15.58 -2.48 11.55
C LEU A 328 16.21 -3.07 10.28
N LEU A 329 17.43 -2.66 9.93
CA LEU A 329 18.14 -3.18 8.76
C LEU A 329 18.43 -4.69 8.90
N HIS A 330 18.87 -5.14 10.07
CA HIS A 330 19.08 -6.57 10.32
C HIS A 330 17.79 -7.37 10.20
N ALA A 331 16.68 -6.86 10.75
CA ALA A 331 15.38 -7.53 10.64
C ALA A 331 14.88 -7.58 9.19
N MET A 332 15.04 -6.49 8.43
CA MET A 332 14.71 -6.46 7.00
C MET A 332 15.60 -7.40 6.19
N SER A 333 16.90 -7.45 6.47
CA SER A 333 17.83 -8.37 5.78
C SER A 333 17.44 -9.82 6.02
N ALA A 334 17.18 -10.20 7.28
CA ALA A 334 16.75 -11.55 7.63
C ALA A 334 15.40 -11.92 7.00
N LEU A 335 14.47 -10.96 6.95
CA LEU A 335 13.18 -11.14 6.28
C LEU A 335 13.36 -11.42 4.79
N VAL A 336 14.19 -10.63 4.11
CA VAL A 336 14.42 -10.80 2.67
C VAL A 336 15.18 -12.09 2.39
N ASP A 337 16.16 -12.46 3.22
CA ASP A 337 16.86 -13.75 3.14
C ASP A 337 15.88 -14.93 3.29
N GLN A 338 14.94 -14.84 4.23
CA GLN A 338 13.88 -15.85 4.39
C GLN A 338 13.00 -15.97 3.14
N VAL A 339 12.64 -14.85 2.50
CA VAL A 339 11.86 -14.89 1.24
C VAL A 339 12.66 -15.56 0.12
N ILE A 340 13.96 -15.28 0.02
CA ILE A 340 14.84 -15.94 -0.97
C ILE A 340 14.87 -17.45 -0.73
N GLU A 341 14.98 -17.90 0.52
CA GLU A 341 15.02 -19.32 0.87
C GLU A 341 13.68 -20.03 0.61
N GLU A 342 12.56 -19.39 0.92
CA GLU A 342 11.22 -19.98 0.77
C GLU A 342 10.74 -20.05 -0.69
N GLN A 343 11.05 -19.02 -1.48
CA GLN A 343 10.42 -18.82 -2.80
C GLN A 343 11.42 -18.96 -3.96
N ASP A 344 12.73 -18.82 -3.70
CA ASP A 344 13.78 -18.94 -4.72
C ASP A 344 13.63 -17.98 -5.93
N LEU A 345 12.96 -16.84 -5.74
CA LEU A 345 12.57 -15.91 -6.82
C LEU A 345 13.68 -14.94 -7.25
N PHE A 346 14.63 -14.63 -6.37
CA PHE A 346 15.70 -13.64 -6.62
C PHE A 346 16.96 -13.97 -5.83
N ARG A 347 18.06 -13.25 -6.10
CA ARG A 347 19.37 -13.48 -5.47
C ARG A 347 20.00 -12.18 -4.98
N TRP A 348 20.89 -12.31 -4.00
CA TRP A 348 21.84 -11.25 -3.67
C TRP A 348 23.09 -11.33 -4.54
N ASN A 349 23.59 -10.17 -4.94
CA ASN A 349 24.87 -10.01 -5.59
C ASN A 349 25.97 -10.49 -4.63
N GLY A 350 26.79 -11.43 -5.08
CA GLY A 350 27.87 -12.00 -4.26
C GLY A 350 27.49 -13.24 -3.43
N HIS A 351 26.23 -13.69 -3.42
CA HIS A 351 25.92 -15.06 -2.99
C HIS A 351 26.42 -16.03 -4.07
N ARG A 352 27.66 -16.51 -3.92
CA ARG A 352 28.07 -17.73 -4.63
C ARG A 352 27.36 -18.90 -3.97
N SER A 353 26.71 -19.71 -4.79
CA SER A 353 26.09 -20.99 -4.43
C SER A 353 27.13 -21.97 -3.89
#